data_AF-A0ABD1X4T8-F1
#
_entry.id   AF-A0ABD1X4T8-F1
#
_cell.length_a   1.000
_cell.length_b   1.000
_cell.length_c   1.000
_cell.angle_alpha   90.00
_cell.angle_beta   90.00
_cell.angle_gamma   90.00
#
_symmetry.space_group_name_H-M   'P 1'
#
loop_
_entity.id
_entity.type
_entity.pdbx_description
1 polymer ?
#
loop_
_entity_poly.entity_id
_entity_poly.type
_entity_poly.pdbx_seq_one_letter_code
_entity_poly.pdbx_strand_id
1 'polypeptide(L)'
;MIGIRTSLSLPSLWEIIVQLGVYFIIEDYTNYWIHRFLHCKWGYEKIHKVHHEYTAPVGFAAPYEHWVEILILGIPSFLGPAITPGHMITFWLWIGLRQIEAIETHSG
;
A
#
# COMPACT_ATOMS: atom_id res chain seq x y z
N MET A 1 11.00 -6.39 -14.55
CA MET A 1 10.39 -6.15 -13.21
C MET A 1 11.53 -5.94 -12.23
N ILE A 2 11.36 -5.06 -11.24
CA ILE A 2 12.38 -4.58 -10.30
C ILE A 2 12.92 -5.75 -9.45
N GLY A 3 13.80 -6.58 -10.00
CA GLY A 3 14.38 -7.75 -9.31
C GLY A 3 13.41 -8.89 -8.96
N ILE A 4 12.09 -8.72 -9.12
CA ILE A 4 11.10 -9.76 -8.82
C ILE A 4 11.34 -10.98 -9.71
N ARG A 5 11.59 -12.12 -9.08
CA ARG A 5 11.86 -13.39 -9.78
C ARG A 5 10.57 -14.17 -10.02
N THR A 6 10.51 -14.84 -11.17
CA THR A 6 9.39 -15.66 -11.64
C THR A 6 9.81 -17.12 -11.90
N SER A 7 10.91 -17.56 -11.28
CA SER A 7 11.43 -18.92 -11.37
C SER A 7 10.46 -19.93 -10.76
N LEU A 8 10.52 -21.20 -11.19
CA LEU A 8 9.67 -22.27 -10.61
C LEU A 8 9.96 -22.58 -9.13
N SER A 9 11.19 -22.31 -8.68
CA SER A 9 11.59 -22.52 -7.28
C SER A 9 10.87 -21.53 -6.36
N LEU A 10 9.94 -22.06 -5.56
CA LEU A 10 9.15 -21.29 -4.60
C LEU A 10 10.06 -20.69 -3.50
N PRO A 11 9.70 -19.51 -2.95
CA PRO A 11 10.36 -18.96 -1.78
C PRO A 11 10.09 -19.85 -0.57
N SER A 12 11.06 -19.92 0.33
CA SER A 12 10.82 -20.57 1.63
C SER A 12 9.81 -19.76 2.44
N LEU A 13 9.10 -20.41 3.37
CA LEU A 13 8.18 -19.71 4.28
C LEU A 13 8.91 -18.60 5.07
N TRP A 14 10.15 -18.85 5.47
CA TRP A 14 10.97 -17.85 6.17
C TRP A 14 11.23 -16.60 5.31
N GLU A 15 11.56 -16.80 4.02
CA GLU A 15 11.74 -15.70 3.08
C GLU A 15 10.47 -14.87 2.94
N ILE A 16 9.30 -15.52 2.81
CA ILE A 16 8.00 -14.86 2.74
C ILE A 16 7.78 -13.99 3.99
N ILE A 17 7.96 -14.57 5.19
CA ILE A 17 7.71 -13.87 6.45
C ILE A 17 8.62 -12.64 6.61
N VAL A 18 9.92 -12.79 6.33
CA VAL A 18 10.88 -11.68 6.44
C VAL A 18 10.56 -10.59 5.43
N GLN A 19 10.28 -10.94 4.17
CA GLN A 19 9.92 -9.97 3.14
C GLN A 19 8.63 -9.23 3.49
N LEU A 20 7.57 -9.94 3.91
CA LEU A 20 6.33 -9.29 4.34
C LEU A 20 6.55 -8.36 5.52
N GLY A 21 7.33 -8.76 6.53
CA GLY A 21 7.66 -7.91 7.66
C GLY A 21 8.37 -6.62 7.23
N VAL A 22 9.34 -6.71 6.32
CA VAL A 22 10.00 -5.54 5.73
C VAL A 22 9.02 -4.66 4.96
N TYR A 23 8.14 -5.27 4.16
CA TYR A 23 7.17 -4.52 3.36
C TYR A 23 6.17 -3.77 4.23
N PHE A 24 5.62 -4.40 5.27
CA PHE A 24 4.72 -3.73 6.23
C PHE A 24 5.40 -2.54 6.91
N ILE A 25 6.63 -2.69 7.40
CA ILE A 25 7.34 -1.60 8.07
C ILE A 25 7.58 -0.41 7.12
N ILE A 26 8.04 -0.69 5.91
CA ILE A 26 8.31 0.37 4.91
C ILE A 26 7.01 1.04 4.48
N GLU A 27 5.97 0.25 4.25
CA GLU A 27 4.68 0.75 3.82
C GLU A 27 4.04 1.63 4.88
N ASP A 28 3.89 1.13 6.11
CA ASP A 28 3.24 1.86 7.22
C ASP A 28 3.94 3.20 7.47
N TYR A 29 5.27 3.16 7.60
CA TYR A 29 6.05 4.37 7.83
C TYR A 29 5.92 5.38 6.69
N THR A 30 6.05 4.93 5.44
CA THR A 30 6.05 5.84 4.28
C THR A 30 4.64 6.36 4.01
N ASN A 31 3.63 5.50 4.11
CA ASN A 31 2.22 5.83 3.95
C ASN A 31 1.81 6.89 4.97
N TYR A 32 2.12 6.68 6.25
CA TYR A 32 1.82 7.63 7.31
C TYR A 32 2.31 9.05 7.00
N TRP A 33 3.57 9.20 6.60
CA TRP A 33 4.14 10.53 6.34
C TRP A 33 3.57 11.18 5.08
N ILE A 34 3.36 10.41 4.02
CA ILE A 34 2.76 10.92 2.78
C ILE A 34 1.30 11.30 3.02
N HIS A 35 0.53 10.44 3.69
CA HIS A 35 -0.87 10.69 4.04
C HIS A 35 -1.00 11.92 4.94
N ARG A 36 -0.13 12.06 5.95
CA ARG A 36 -0.07 13.26 6.79
C ARG A 36 0.25 14.53 5.99
N PHE A 37 1.12 14.43 4.99
CA PHE A 37 1.39 15.54 4.07
C PHE A 37 0.16 15.89 3.22
N LEU A 38 -0.57 14.89 2.72
CA LEU A 38 -1.82 15.10 1.98
C LEU A 38 -2.91 15.76 2.82
N HIS A 39 -2.86 15.65 4.14
CA HIS A 39 -3.73 16.39 5.06
C HIS A 39 -3.35 17.85 5.30
N CYS A 40 -2.21 18.32 4.79
CA CYS A 40 -1.89 19.77 4.81
C CYS A 40 -2.86 20.54 3.89
N LYS A 41 -3.08 21.82 4.17
CA LYS A 41 -4.11 22.66 3.51
C LYS A 41 -4.19 22.47 1.98
N TRP A 42 -3.05 22.61 1.29
CA TRP A 42 -3.00 22.47 -0.17
C TRP A 42 -3.28 21.04 -0.63
N GLY A 43 -2.65 20.04 0.00
CA GLY A 43 -2.84 18.62 -0.35
C GLY A 43 -4.28 18.19 -0.14
N TYR A 44 -4.89 18.66 0.94
CA TYR A 44 -6.26 18.33 1.27
C TYR A 44 -7.21 18.93 0.26
N GLU A 45 -7.15 20.25 0.06
CA GLU A 45 -8.07 20.96 -0.84
C GLU A 45 -7.97 20.51 -2.31
N LYS A 46 -6.80 20.04 -2.76
CA LYS A 46 -6.54 19.70 -4.17
C LYS A 46 -6.56 18.22 -4.50
N ILE A 47 -6.29 17.36 -3.53
CA ILE A 47 -6.09 15.91 -3.76
C ILE A 47 -6.96 15.13 -2.79
N HIS A 48 -6.71 15.27 -1.49
CA HIS A 48 -7.24 14.36 -0.47
C HIS A 48 -8.72 14.57 -0.11
N LYS A 49 -9.31 15.70 -0.49
CA LYS A 49 -10.71 16.00 -0.16
C LYS A 49 -11.70 14.97 -0.72
N VAL A 50 -11.43 14.38 -1.89
CA VAL A 50 -12.30 13.35 -2.50
C VAL A 50 -12.34 12.10 -1.63
N HIS A 51 -11.18 11.68 -1.11
CA HIS A 51 -11.06 10.53 -0.21
C HIS A 51 -11.89 10.71 1.08
N HIS A 52 -12.00 11.94 1.59
CA HIS A 52 -12.81 12.28 2.78
C HIS A 52 -14.25 12.70 2.46
N GLU A 53 -14.76 12.44 1.26
CA GLU A 53 -16.15 12.75 0.90
C GLU A 53 -17.15 11.91 1.72
N TYR A 54 -16.82 10.64 1.96
CA TYR A 54 -17.63 9.73 2.75
C TYR A 54 -17.16 9.71 4.21
N THR A 55 -17.97 10.25 5.11
CA THR A 55 -17.63 10.32 6.54
C THR A 55 -18.04 9.06 7.31
N ALA A 56 -18.91 8.23 6.74
CA ALA A 56 -19.28 6.95 7.32
C ALA A 56 -18.23 5.89 6.93
N PRO A 57 -17.89 4.94 7.84
CA PRO A 57 -16.98 3.85 7.50
C PRO A 57 -17.63 2.94 6.46
N VAL A 58 -17.08 2.96 5.25
CA VAL A 58 -17.51 2.12 4.14
C VAL A 58 -16.25 1.54 3.50
N GLY A 59 -15.96 0.27 3.76
CA GLY A 59 -14.77 -0.41 3.21
C GLY A 59 -14.67 -0.34 1.67
N PHE A 60 -15.82 -0.35 0.97
CA PHE A 60 -15.87 -0.19 -0.49
C PHE A 60 -15.50 1.23 -0.97
N ALA A 61 -15.48 2.23 -0.10
CA ALA A 61 -15.01 3.57 -0.39
C ALA A 61 -13.48 3.71 -0.25
N ALA A 62 -12.76 2.68 0.24
CA ALA A 62 -11.30 2.71 0.36
C ALA A 62 -10.56 3.10 -0.94
N PRO A 63 -10.95 2.62 -2.14
CA PRO A 63 -10.33 3.07 -3.40
C PRO A 63 -11.00 4.32 -4.02
N TYR A 64 -12.00 4.92 -3.36
CA TYR A 64 -12.66 6.13 -3.84
C TYR A 64 -11.83 7.36 -3.47
N GLU A 65 -10.93 7.73 -4.37
CA GLU A 65 -10.01 8.84 -4.14
C GLU A 65 -9.63 9.54 -5.45
N HIS A 66 -8.97 10.69 -5.32
CA HIS A 66 -8.50 11.43 -6.47
C HIS A 66 -7.40 10.64 -7.21
N TRP A 67 -7.38 10.62 -8.55
CA TRP A 67 -6.42 9.82 -9.31
C TRP A 67 -4.94 10.11 -8.98
N VAL A 68 -4.61 11.36 -8.63
CA VAL A 68 -3.26 11.73 -8.14
C VAL A 68 -2.94 11.05 -6.81
N GLU A 69 -3.93 10.92 -5.94
CA GLU A 69 -3.78 10.25 -4.66
C GLU A 69 -3.47 8.77 -4.84
N ILE A 70 -4.16 8.08 -5.75
CA ILE A 70 -3.88 6.69 -6.13
C ILE A 70 -2.40 6.53 -6.50
N LEU A 71 -1.86 7.45 -7.29
CA LEU A 71 -0.45 7.41 -7.70
C LEU A 71 0.51 7.70 -6.54
N ILE A 72 0.19 8.66 -5.69
CA ILE A 72 1.02 9.07 -4.55
C ILE A 72 1.03 8.00 -3.45
N LEU A 73 -0.14 7.55 -3.01
CA LEU A 73 -0.30 6.52 -1.97
C LEU A 73 -0.01 5.10 -2.49
N GLY A 74 0.03 4.92 -3.81
CA GLY A 74 0.59 3.71 -4.43
C GLY A 74 2.09 3.53 -4.17
N ILE A 75 2.87 4.62 -4.09
CA ILE A 75 4.34 4.56 -3.93
C ILE A 75 4.79 3.73 -2.71
N PRO A 76 4.25 3.96 -1.48
CA PRO A 76 4.56 3.13 -0.30
C PRO A 76 4.44 1.62 -0.56
N SER A 77 3.39 1.20 -1.28
CA SER A 77 3.10 -0.22 -1.54
C SER A 77 4.13 -0.89 -2.45
N PHE A 78 4.87 -0.13 -3.27
CA PHE A 78 5.92 -0.66 -4.15
C PHE A 78 7.34 -0.46 -3.60
N LEU A 79 7.52 0.41 -2.61
CA LEU A 79 8.86 0.75 -2.08
C LEU A 79 9.53 -0.44 -1.39
N GLY A 80 8.81 -1.19 -0.56
CA GLY A 80 9.31 -2.40 0.09
C GLY A 80 9.82 -3.45 -0.92
N PRO A 81 8.97 -3.89 -1.87
CA PRO A 81 9.38 -4.81 -2.95
C PRO A 81 10.51 -4.26 -3.84
N ALA A 82 10.62 -2.94 -4.02
CA ALA A 82 11.72 -2.35 -4.79
C ALA A 82 13.06 -2.41 -4.06
N ILE A 83 13.06 -2.24 -2.73
CA ILE A 83 14.27 -2.29 -1.89
C ILE A 83 14.68 -3.75 -1.62
N THR A 84 13.71 -4.62 -1.35
CA THR A 84 13.92 -6.04 -1.04
C THR A 84 13.15 -6.91 -2.02
N PRO A 85 13.59 -7.03 -3.29
CA PRO A 85 12.86 -7.78 -4.29
C PRO A 85 12.82 -9.28 -3.96
N GLY A 86 11.64 -9.88 -4.16
CA GLY A 86 11.37 -11.27 -3.81
C GLY A 86 10.81 -12.11 -4.95
N HIS A 87 10.19 -13.23 -4.59
CA HIS A 87 9.46 -14.06 -5.54
C HIS A 87 8.10 -13.43 -5.88
N MET A 88 7.63 -13.64 -7.11
CA MET A 88 6.32 -13.16 -7.59
C MET A 88 5.14 -13.56 -6.67
N ILE A 89 5.20 -14.74 -6.06
CA ILE A 89 4.17 -15.21 -5.10
C ILE A 89 4.16 -14.35 -3.83
N THR A 90 5.33 -14.02 -3.26
CA THR A 90 5.39 -13.11 -2.11
C THR A 90 4.85 -11.73 -2.48
N PHE A 91 5.16 -11.26 -3.70
CA PHE A 91 4.66 -9.98 -4.20
C PHE A 91 3.13 -9.97 -4.33
N TRP A 92 2.51 -10.99 -4.93
CA TRP A 92 1.05 -11.06 -5.03
C TRP A 92 0.37 -11.23 -3.67
N LEU A 93 0.96 -12.03 -2.78
CA LEU A 93 0.49 -12.15 -1.40
C LEU A 93 0.51 -10.78 -0.69
N TRP A 94 1.60 -10.03 -0.86
CA TRP A 94 1.73 -8.67 -0.36
C TRP A 94 0.63 -7.73 -0.89
N ILE A 95 0.42 -7.70 -2.21
CA ILE A 95 -0.64 -6.87 -2.80
C ILE A 95 -2.02 -7.24 -2.22
N GLY A 96 -2.33 -8.54 -2.07
CA GLY A 96 -3.59 -8.99 -1.48
C GLY A 96 -3.76 -8.52 -0.03
N LEU A 97 -2.73 -8.71 0.80
CA LEU A 97 -2.75 -8.26 2.21
C LEU A 97 -2.94 -6.74 2.32
N ARG A 98 -2.29 -5.96 1.46
CA ARG A 98 -2.44 -4.50 1.43
C ARG A 98 -3.85 -4.04 1.06
N GLN A 99 -4.48 -4.70 0.10
CA GLN A 99 -5.87 -4.36 -0.24
C GLN A 99 -6.82 -4.70 0.91
N ILE A 100 -6.62 -5.82 1.60
CA ILE A 100 -7.41 -6.20 2.78
C ILE A 100 -7.26 -5.16 3.89
N GLU A 101 -6.02 -4.79 4.24
CA GLU A 101 -5.73 -3.78 5.26
C GLU A 101 -6.33 -2.41 4.93
N ALA A 102 -6.27 -1.99 3.66
CA ALA A 102 -6.89 -0.75 3.21
C ALA A 102 -8.42 -0.77 3.43
N ILE A 103 -9.08 -1.87 3.10
CA ILE A 103 -10.53 -2.05 3.32
C ILE A 103 -10.87 -2.07 4.82
N GLU A 104 -10.11 -2.82 5.63
CA GLU A 104 -10.29 -2.92 7.08
C GLU A 104 -10.20 -1.55 7.75
N THR A 105 -9.22 -0.71 7.36
CA THR A 105 -9.05 0.66 7.89
C THR A 105 -10.27 1.56 7.65
N HIS A 106 -11.05 1.27 6.60
CA HIS A 106 -12.26 2.04 6.25
C HIS A 106 -13.56 1.39 6.76
N SER A 107 -13.48 0.30 7.53
CA SER A 107 -14.65 -0.50 7.93
C SER A 107 -15.18 -0.20 9.35
N GLY A 108 -14.54 0.70 10.10
CA GLY A 108 -15.04 1.21 11.39
C GLY A 108 -14.51 0.46 12.60
#